data_AF-A0A1I7IG64-F1
#
_entry.id   AF-A0A1I7IG64-F1
#
_cell.length_a   1.000
_cell.length_b   1.000
_cell.length_c   1.000
_cell.angle_alpha   90.00
_cell.angle_beta   90.00
_cell.angle_gamma   90.00
#
_symmetry.space_group_name_H-M   'P 1'
#
loop_
_entity.id
_entity.type
_entity.pdbx_description
1 polymer ?
#
loop_
_entity_poly.entity_id
_entity_poly.type
_entity_poly.pdbx_seq_one_letter_code
_entity_poly.pdbx_strand_id
1 'polypeptide(L)'
;MRYILLLICAFSFSTCFGQDELKNLENAYKNKSQSQYDQFLEHWRSESIPITSLDSLGKLQKDVYEIFINFYNPFNLQRIGTGEWGDKLYSDIDYVIIQNTIFIYTYKTDSLNFHVFADTDSLVLSKDSIMNFRPKIEFEQAKTLYLLPKYDLVINKFLGSKNFPLGAGGIMNPSRARGQSAKRLEFMNKKLNIIHGHWGGYWHIETHPEVFSVDFNNDRTIAKVNYRLVYQGGEATYIKENGKWTLKDAHLTWIE
;
A
#
# COMPACT_ATOMS: atom_id res chain seq x y z
N MET A 1 -36.84 41.73 6.65
CA MET A 1 -35.63 42.00 5.84
C MET A 1 -34.46 42.20 6.80
N ARG A 2 -33.28 41.63 6.51
CA ARG A 2 -32.26 41.07 7.45
C ARG A 2 -32.63 39.61 7.74
N TYR A 3 -31.92 38.59 7.24
CA TYR A 3 -30.48 38.43 7.13
C TYR A 3 -30.09 37.79 5.78
N ILE A 4 -29.26 38.49 5.00
CA ILE A 4 -28.43 37.93 3.93
C ILE A 4 -26.99 38.05 4.45
N LEU A 5 -26.15 37.09 4.06
CA LEU A 5 -24.71 36.95 4.34
C LEU A 5 -24.33 36.29 5.65
N LEU A 6 -24.07 34.97 5.57
CA LEU A 6 -22.91 34.31 6.19
C LEU A 6 -22.85 32.85 5.70
N LEU A 7 -22.52 32.64 4.43
CA LEU A 7 -22.21 31.30 3.90
C LEU A 7 -21.35 31.38 2.64
N ILE A 8 -20.32 32.21 2.67
CA ILE A 8 -19.22 32.19 1.68
C ILE A 8 -17.92 32.42 2.44
N CYS A 9 -17.42 31.40 3.14
CA CYS A 9 -16.03 31.37 3.64
C CYS A 9 -15.52 29.97 4.03
N ALA A 10 -16.21 28.88 3.62
CA ALA A 10 -15.82 27.51 3.98
C ALA A 10 -15.47 26.60 2.78
N PHE A 11 -15.27 27.16 1.58
CA PHE A 11 -14.90 26.37 0.39
C PHE A 11 -13.61 26.82 -0.31
N SER A 12 -12.83 27.71 0.30
CA SER A 12 -11.54 28.16 -0.24
C SER A 12 -10.32 27.49 0.40
N PHE A 13 -10.49 26.62 1.39
CA PHE A 13 -9.38 25.97 2.10
C PHE A 13 -9.00 24.58 1.57
N SER A 14 -9.68 24.07 0.54
CA SER A 14 -9.43 22.73 0.00
C SER A 14 -8.35 22.69 -1.10
N THR A 15 -7.70 23.80 -1.43
CA THR A 15 -6.77 23.90 -2.59
C THR A 15 -5.27 23.82 -2.24
N CYS A 16 -4.89 23.58 -0.98
CA CYS A 16 -3.48 23.62 -0.56
C CYS A 16 -2.87 22.26 -0.16
N PHE A 17 -3.61 21.15 -0.26
CA PHE A 17 -3.06 19.86 0.16
C PHE A 17 -2.16 19.27 -0.93
N GLY A 18 -0.85 19.24 -0.69
CA GLY A 18 0.13 18.63 -1.59
C GLY A 18 0.58 19.50 -2.78
N GLN A 19 0.16 20.77 -2.85
CA GLN A 19 0.37 21.59 -4.06
C GLN A 19 1.84 21.94 -4.29
N ASP A 20 2.58 22.23 -3.22
CA ASP A 20 4.01 22.54 -3.29
C ASP A 20 4.82 21.27 -3.62
N GLU A 21 4.46 20.14 -3.04
CA GLU A 21 5.07 18.84 -3.32
C GLU A 21 4.86 18.43 -4.77
N LEU A 22 3.63 18.60 -5.30
CA LEU A 22 3.34 18.37 -6.71
C LEU A 22 4.16 19.30 -7.61
N LYS A 23 4.23 20.60 -7.28
CA LYS A 23 5.03 21.56 -8.05
C LYS A 23 6.51 21.21 -8.04
N ASN A 24 7.05 20.80 -6.89
CA ASN A 24 8.44 20.38 -6.75
C ASN A 24 8.73 19.12 -7.58
N LEU A 25 7.85 18.12 -7.54
CA LEU A 25 7.97 16.92 -8.35
C LEU A 25 7.85 17.21 -9.85
N GLU A 26 6.92 18.09 -10.25
CA GLU A 26 6.80 18.54 -11.64
C GLU A 26 8.05 19.27 -12.12
N ASN A 27 8.65 20.11 -11.28
CA ASN A 27 9.88 20.82 -11.61
C ASN A 27 11.04 19.84 -11.79
N ALA A 28 11.17 18.86 -10.88
CA ALA A 28 12.17 17.80 -10.99
C ALA A 28 12.04 17.05 -12.33
N TYR A 29 10.81 16.68 -12.71
CA TYR A 29 10.53 16.02 -13.99
C TYR A 29 10.83 16.90 -15.20
N LYS A 30 10.33 18.15 -15.23
CA LYS A 30 10.52 19.10 -16.35
C LYS A 30 12.00 19.40 -16.58
N ASN A 31 12.76 19.57 -15.49
CA ASN A 31 14.19 19.84 -15.54
C ASN A 31 15.05 18.58 -15.69
N LYS A 32 14.44 17.38 -15.67
CA LYS A 32 15.13 16.09 -15.61
C LYS A 32 16.17 16.02 -14.47
N SER A 33 15.90 16.71 -13.37
CA SER A 33 16.87 16.90 -12.28
C SER A 33 16.73 15.79 -11.25
N GLN A 34 17.74 14.91 -11.20
CA GLN A 34 17.81 13.86 -10.18
C GLN A 34 17.93 14.45 -8.78
N SER A 35 18.68 15.54 -8.61
CA SER A 35 18.83 16.19 -7.31
C SER A 35 17.51 16.74 -6.77
N GLN A 36 16.67 17.33 -7.63
CA GLN A 36 15.34 17.81 -7.21
C GLN A 36 14.40 16.65 -6.88
N TYR A 37 14.52 15.53 -7.60
CA TYR A 37 13.74 14.33 -7.27
C TYR A 37 14.16 13.74 -5.92
N ASP A 38 15.46 13.71 -5.63
CA ASP A 38 16.00 13.25 -4.35
C ASP A 38 15.53 14.13 -3.19
N GLN A 39 15.51 15.46 -3.38
CA GLN A 39 14.96 16.40 -2.40
C GLN A 39 13.48 16.14 -2.14
N PHE A 40 12.70 15.83 -3.17
CA PHE A 40 11.28 15.48 -3.01
C PHE A 40 11.11 14.20 -2.16
N LEU A 41 11.87 13.15 -2.44
CA LEU A 41 11.79 11.88 -1.69
C LEU A 41 12.30 12.02 -0.25
N GLU A 42 13.38 12.77 -0.01
CA GLU A 42 13.87 13.03 1.34
C GLU A 42 12.91 13.89 2.15
N HIS A 43 12.26 14.87 1.51
CA HIS A 43 11.22 15.64 2.17
C HIS A 43 10.03 14.75 2.57
N TRP A 44 9.55 13.88 1.67
CA TRP A 44 8.55 12.87 2.01
C TRP A 44 8.99 12.00 3.19
N ARG A 45 10.21 11.48 3.16
CA ARG A 45 10.73 10.68 4.26
C ARG A 45 10.75 11.44 5.59
N SER A 46 11.11 12.72 5.56
CA SER A 46 11.16 13.56 6.76
C SER A 46 9.80 13.81 7.40
N GLU A 47 8.72 13.79 6.61
CA GLU A 47 7.35 13.95 7.11
C GLU A 47 6.67 12.62 7.46
N SER A 48 7.15 11.52 6.88
CA SER A 48 6.60 10.18 7.07
C SER A 48 7.47 9.37 8.04
N ILE A 49 7.49 9.80 9.30
CA ILE A 49 8.29 9.15 10.36
C ILE A 49 7.52 7.93 10.91
N PRO A 50 8.19 6.79 11.20
CA PRO A 50 7.56 5.64 11.84
C PRO A 50 6.92 5.99 13.19
N ILE A 51 5.85 5.27 13.55
CA ILE A 51 5.31 5.29 14.91
C ILE A 51 6.21 4.41 15.78
N THR A 52 6.87 5.02 16.77
CA THR A 52 7.86 4.35 17.63
C THR A 52 7.27 3.80 18.92
N SER A 53 6.24 4.44 19.48
CA SER A 53 5.47 3.91 20.61
C SER A 53 4.13 3.39 20.12
N LEU A 54 3.86 2.12 20.43
CA LEU A 54 2.57 1.49 20.19
C LEU A 54 1.70 1.48 21.45
N ASP A 55 2.09 2.18 22.52
CA ASP A 55 1.47 2.04 23.84
C ASP A 55 -0.01 2.42 23.86
N SER A 56 -0.37 3.43 23.07
CA SER A 56 -1.75 3.89 22.87
C SER A 56 -2.61 2.93 22.04
N LEU A 57 -2.01 1.94 21.36
CA LEU A 57 -2.74 0.99 20.53
C LEU A 57 -3.38 -0.11 21.37
N GLY A 58 -4.58 -0.52 20.94
CA GLY A 58 -5.24 -1.70 21.48
C GLY A 58 -4.46 -2.98 21.19
N LYS A 59 -4.72 -4.04 21.96
CA LYS A 59 -4.01 -5.33 21.81
C LYS A 59 -4.12 -5.91 20.39
N LEU A 60 -5.30 -5.77 19.76
CA LEU A 60 -5.53 -6.21 18.38
C LEU A 60 -4.64 -5.47 17.37
N GLN A 61 -4.54 -4.15 17.49
CA GLN A 61 -3.68 -3.36 16.61
C GLN A 61 -2.20 -3.69 16.83
N LYS A 62 -1.77 -3.91 18.08
CA LYS A 62 -0.41 -4.39 18.39
C LYS A 62 -0.11 -5.74 17.72
N ASP A 63 -1.06 -6.66 17.74
CA ASP A 63 -0.95 -7.95 17.04
C ASP A 63 -0.77 -7.74 15.53
N VAL A 64 -1.50 -6.80 14.91
CA VAL A 64 -1.33 -6.46 13.49
C VAL A 64 0.04 -5.86 13.19
N TYR A 65 0.56 -4.96 14.05
CA TYR A 65 1.92 -4.43 13.88
C TYR A 65 2.98 -5.54 13.97
N GLU A 66 2.86 -6.47 14.92
CA GLU A 66 3.77 -7.61 15.05
C GLU A 66 3.74 -8.50 13.80
N ILE A 67 2.54 -8.88 13.35
CA ILE A 67 2.35 -9.71 12.15
C ILE A 67 2.90 -9.00 10.92
N PHE A 68 2.58 -7.72 10.72
CA PHE A 68 3.04 -6.98 9.55
C PHE A 68 4.57 -6.84 9.54
N ILE A 69 5.20 -6.51 10.66
CA ILE A 69 6.67 -6.41 10.76
C ILE A 69 7.32 -7.77 10.46
N ASN A 70 6.71 -8.87 10.87
CA ASN A 70 7.18 -10.21 10.53
C ASN A 70 6.96 -10.57 9.04
N PHE A 71 5.84 -10.14 8.46
CA PHE A 71 5.36 -10.48 7.11
C PHE A 71 5.89 -9.60 5.98
N TYR A 72 6.18 -8.33 6.23
CA TYR A 72 6.52 -7.40 5.16
C TYR A 72 8.01 -7.41 4.84
N ASN A 73 8.37 -7.97 3.68
CA ASN A 73 9.72 -7.90 3.16
C ASN A 73 9.71 -7.93 1.61
N PRO A 74 9.83 -6.78 0.94
CA PRO A 74 9.81 -6.71 -0.53
C PRO A 74 11.07 -7.30 -1.19
N PHE A 75 12.12 -7.57 -0.42
CA PHE A 75 13.39 -8.15 -0.89
C PHE A 75 13.47 -9.67 -0.68
N ASN A 76 12.44 -10.29 -0.12
CA ASN A 76 12.36 -11.73 0.06
C ASN A 76 10.95 -12.25 -0.30
N LEU A 77 10.59 -12.10 -1.57
CA LEU A 77 9.26 -12.47 -2.08
C LEU A 77 9.05 -14.00 -2.17
N GLN A 78 10.12 -14.79 -2.32
CA GLN A 78 10.04 -16.25 -2.42
C GLN A 78 9.29 -16.90 -1.26
N ARG A 79 9.34 -16.28 -0.07
CA ARG A 79 8.69 -16.80 1.13
C ARG A 79 7.16 -16.72 1.11
N ILE A 80 6.58 -15.96 0.18
CA ILE A 80 5.13 -15.73 0.03
C ILE A 80 4.60 -16.20 -1.34
N GLY A 81 5.37 -17.05 -2.02
CA GLY A 81 5.08 -17.54 -3.37
C GLY A 81 5.86 -16.81 -4.46
N THR A 82 6.01 -17.45 -5.62
CA THR A 82 6.71 -16.87 -6.77
C THR A 82 5.73 -16.03 -7.59
N GLY A 83 5.93 -14.71 -7.55
CA GLY A 83 5.13 -13.78 -8.35
C GLY A 83 5.38 -13.93 -9.85
N GLU A 84 4.41 -13.54 -10.68
CA GLU A 84 4.49 -13.57 -12.15
C GLU A 84 5.72 -12.81 -12.68
N TRP A 85 6.16 -11.77 -11.96
CA TRP A 85 7.27 -10.90 -12.34
C TRP A 85 8.59 -11.28 -11.67
N GLY A 86 8.62 -12.45 -11.03
CA GLY A 86 9.78 -13.00 -10.34
C GLY A 86 10.08 -12.34 -8.99
N ASP A 87 11.02 -12.94 -8.27
CA ASP A 87 11.28 -12.58 -6.87
C ASP A 87 12.23 -11.38 -6.69
N LYS A 88 12.78 -10.88 -7.81
CA LYS A 88 13.73 -9.75 -7.84
C LYS A 88 13.08 -8.43 -8.25
N LEU A 89 11.75 -8.37 -8.25
CA LEU A 89 10.98 -7.20 -8.67
C LEU A 89 11.46 -5.88 -8.04
N TYR A 90 11.91 -5.94 -6.79
CA TYR A 90 12.34 -4.77 -6.02
C TYR A 90 13.83 -4.75 -5.70
N SER A 91 14.69 -5.49 -6.43
CA SER A 91 16.13 -5.52 -6.09
C SER A 91 16.85 -4.18 -6.28
N ASP A 92 16.33 -3.33 -7.17
CA ASP A 92 17.03 -2.13 -7.66
C ASP A 92 16.27 -0.83 -7.32
N ILE A 93 15.59 -0.77 -6.17
CA ILE A 93 14.90 0.44 -5.68
C ILE A 93 15.69 1.12 -4.56
N ASP A 94 15.64 2.46 -4.51
CA ASP A 94 16.24 3.26 -3.44
C ASP A 94 15.27 3.43 -2.25
N TYR A 95 13.95 3.36 -2.52
CA TYR A 95 12.92 3.55 -1.51
C TYR A 95 11.79 2.52 -1.61
N VAL A 96 11.37 2.03 -0.45
CA VAL A 96 10.18 1.20 -0.25
C VAL A 96 9.04 2.10 0.21
N ILE A 97 7.84 1.93 -0.36
CA ILE A 97 6.64 2.67 0.03
C ILE A 97 5.69 1.72 0.77
N ILE A 98 5.48 1.96 2.06
CA ILE A 98 4.54 1.20 2.89
C ILE A 98 3.15 1.87 2.84
N GLN A 99 2.11 1.07 2.65
CA GLN A 99 0.71 1.48 2.63
C GLN A 99 0.27 2.22 3.91
N ASN A 100 -0.75 3.06 3.79
CA ASN A 100 -1.26 3.87 4.91
C ASN A 100 -2.31 3.17 5.76
N THR A 101 -2.98 2.16 5.23
CA THR A 101 -4.15 1.56 5.86
C THR A 101 -4.04 0.05 5.88
N ILE A 102 -4.45 -0.56 6.98
CA ILE A 102 -4.69 -2.00 7.08
C ILE A 102 -6.09 -2.21 7.65
N PHE A 103 -6.91 -3.01 6.98
CA PHE A 103 -8.20 -3.44 7.51
C PHE A 103 -8.03 -4.62 8.45
N ILE A 104 -8.89 -4.69 9.46
CA ILE A 104 -8.89 -5.75 10.46
C ILE A 104 -10.28 -6.35 10.54
N TYR A 105 -10.35 -7.67 10.40
CA TYR A 105 -11.59 -8.41 10.54
C TYR A 105 -11.44 -9.41 11.68
N THR A 106 -12.41 -9.48 12.60
CA THR A 106 -12.48 -10.58 13.57
C THR A 106 -13.72 -11.40 13.26
N TYR A 107 -13.58 -12.72 13.24
CA TYR A 107 -14.65 -13.64 12.87
C TYR A 107 -15.16 -14.44 14.08
N LYS A 108 -16.47 -14.76 14.10
CA LYS A 108 -17.13 -15.60 15.13
C LYS A 108 -16.91 -17.10 14.90
N THR A 109 -15.69 -17.49 14.56
CA THR A 109 -15.30 -18.87 14.26
C THR A 109 -13.89 -19.13 14.80
N ASP A 110 -13.60 -20.38 15.12
CA ASP A 110 -12.28 -20.81 15.58
C ASP A 110 -11.30 -21.02 14.43
N SER A 111 -11.80 -21.15 13.19
CA SER A 111 -11.03 -21.35 11.96
C SER A 111 -11.27 -20.22 10.95
N LEU A 112 -10.24 -19.91 10.15
CA LEU A 112 -10.29 -18.97 9.03
C LEU A 112 -10.17 -19.65 7.66
N ASN A 113 -10.36 -20.98 7.59
CA ASN A 113 -10.33 -21.75 6.35
C ASN A 113 -11.68 -21.69 5.65
N PHE A 114 -11.97 -20.56 5.02
CA PHE A 114 -13.18 -20.37 4.24
C PHE A 114 -13.00 -20.93 2.82
N HIS A 115 -14.09 -21.43 2.24
CA HIS A 115 -14.11 -21.72 0.80
C HIS A 115 -14.12 -20.41 0.01
N VAL A 116 -13.50 -20.40 -1.18
CA VAL A 116 -13.31 -19.20 -2.04
C VAL A 116 -14.60 -18.43 -2.35
N PHE A 117 -15.77 -19.08 -2.26
CA PHE A 117 -17.09 -18.47 -2.51
C PHE A 117 -18.00 -18.47 -1.29
N ALA A 118 -17.46 -18.68 -0.09
CA ALA A 118 -18.25 -18.63 1.12
C ALA A 118 -18.66 -17.17 1.41
N ASP A 119 -19.96 -16.96 1.61
CA ASP A 119 -20.44 -15.73 2.25
C ASP A 119 -20.03 -15.76 3.73
N THR A 120 -19.04 -14.95 4.07
CA THR A 120 -18.50 -14.85 5.42
C THR A 120 -19.01 -13.61 6.17
N ASP A 121 -19.87 -12.78 5.57
CA ASP A 121 -20.32 -11.54 6.21
C ASP A 121 -21.09 -11.84 7.50
N SER A 122 -21.91 -12.90 7.50
CA SER A 122 -22.60 -13.35 8.71
C SER A 122 -21.64 -13.79 9.82
N LEU A 123 -20.41 -14.17 9.47
CA LEU A 123 -19.37 -14.63 10.39
C LEU A 123 -18.49 -13.49 10.92
N VAL A 124 -18.60 -12.27 10.39
CA VAL A 124 -17.81 -11.14 10.89
C VAL A 124 -18.36 -10.69 12.23
N LEU A 125 -17.53 -10.80 13.27
CA LEU A 125 -17.80 -10.29 14.61
C LEU A 125 -17.52 -8.79 14.70
N SER A 126 -16.43 -8.33 14.09
CA SER A 126 -16.06 -6.92 14.07
C SER A 126 -15.21 -6.55 12.85
N LYS A 127 -15.32 -5.28 12.45
CA LYS A 127 -14.49 -4.63 11.42
C LYS A 127 -13.79 -3.44 12.06
N ASP A 128 -12.48 -3.34 11.93
CA ASP A 128 -11.65 -2.22 12.39
C ASP A 128 -10.63 -1.87 11.31
N SER A 129 -9.90 -0.78 11.48
CA SER A 129 -8.81 -0.40 10.58
C SER A 129 -7.73 0.38 11.31
N ILE A 130 -6.48 0.20 10.89
CA ILE A 130 -5.39 1.08 11.31
C ILE A 130 -5.19 2.08 10.20
N MET A 131 -5.60 3.32 10.45
CA MET A 131 -5.28 4.45 9.59
C MET A 131 -3.92 5.01 9.96
N ASN A 132 -3.23 5.61 8.97
CA ASN A 132 -1.92 6.22 9.20
C ASN A 132 -0.90 5.20 9.75
N PHE A 133 -0.93 4.01 9.16
CA PHE A 133 -0.10 2.86 9.47
C PHE A 133 1.36 3.13 9.10
N ARG A 134 2.23 3.18 10.10
CA ARG A 134 3.65 3.52 9.91
C ARG A 134 4.56 2.64 10.77
N PRO A 135 4.63 1.33 10.48
CA PRO A 135 5.42 0.38 11.25
C PRO A 135 6.90 0.68 11.10
N LYS A 136 7.64 0.64 12.21
CA LYS A 136 9.10 0.81 12.17
C LYS A 136 9.76 -0.42 11.54
N ILE A 137 10.06 -0.35 10.24
CA ILE A 137 10.80 -1.37 9.49
C ILE A 137 11.99 -0.70 8.79
N GLU A 138 13.14 -1.35 8.90
CA GLU A 138 14.40 -0.91 8.30
C GLU A 138 14.87 -1.99 7.31
N PHE A 139 15.41 -1.55 6.19
CA PHE A 139 15.98 -2.41 5.15
C PHE A 139 17.41 -1.97 4.88
N GLU A 140 18.29 -2.92 4.60
CA GLU A 140 19.67 -2.61 4.21
C GLU A 140 19.74 -1.99 2.81
N GLN A 141 18.79 -2.38 1.94
CA GLN A 141 18.79 -2.06 0.52
C GLN A 141 18.15 -0.69 0.20
N ALA A 142 17.19 -0.24 1.01
CA ALA A 142 16.34 0.90 0.66
C ALA A 142 15.83 1.67 1.89
N LYS A 143 15.48 2.93 1.68
CA LYS A 143 14.84 3.78 2.69
C LYS A 143 13.33 3.58 2.71
N THR A 144 12.71 3.71 3.87
CA THR A 144 11.25 3.55 4.03
C THR A 144 10.53 4.89 3.87
N LEU A 145 9.50 4.92 3.04
CA LEU A 145 8.49 5.96 2.92
C LEU A 145 7.14 5.38 3.36
N TYR A 146 6.27 6.20 3.96
CA TYR A 146 4.89 5.79 4.23
C TYR A 146 3.93 6.60 3.38
N LEU A 147 2.96 5.94 2.75
CA LEU A 147 2.05 6.52 1.77
C LEU A 147 0.97 7.40 2.40
N LEU A 148 1.36 8.50 3.06
CA LEU A 148 0.42 9.45 3.64
C LEU A 148 -0.58 9.92 2.57
N PRO A 149 -1.84 10.24 2.94
CA PRO A 149 -2.85 10.68 1.97
C PRO A 149 -2.42 11.85 1.08
N LYS A 150 -1.53 12.73 1.59
CA LYS A 150 -0.94 13.83 0.82
C LYS A 150 -0.14 13.31 -0.37
N TYR A 151 0.74 12.33 -0.13
CA TYR A 151 1.63 11.79 -1.14
C TYR A 151 0.89 10.89 -2.12
N ASP A 152 -0.08 10.11 -1.66
CA ASP A 152 -0.97 9.37 -2.56
C ASP A 152 -1.62 10.30 -3.60
N LEU A 153 -2.19 11.41 -3.15
CA LEU A 153 -2.79 12.42 -4.03
C LEU A 153 -1.76 13.10 -4.95
N VAL A 154 -0.58 13.46 -4.44
CA VAL A 154 0.50 14.07 -5.23
C VAL A 154 0.98 13.13 -6.34
N ILE A 155 1.24 11.86 -6.00
CA ILE A 155 1.73 10.86 -6.94
C ILE A 155 0.67 10.55 -7.99
N ASN A 156 -0.60 10.35 -7.60
CA ASN A 156 -1.70 10.16 -8.57
C ASN A 156 -1.86 11.34 -9.53
N LYS A 157 -1.85 12.58 -9.01
CA LYS A 157 -1.92 13.79 -9.86
C LYS A 157 -0.72 13.90 -10.80
N PHE A 158 0.47 13.59 -10.31
CA PHE A 158 1.68 13.60 -11.11
C PHE A 158 1.61 12.54 -12.20
N LEU A 159 1.36 11.28 -11.89
CA LEU A 159 1.33 10.21 -12.89
C LEU A 159 0.19 10.38 -13.91
N GLY A 160 -0.95 10.93 -13.48
CA GLY A 160 -2.16 11.05 -14.31
C GLY A 160 -2.76 9.67 -14.62
N SER A 161 -3.69 9.62 -15.58
CA SER A 161 -4.51 8.42 -15.85
C SER A 161 -4.47 7.94 -17.31
N LYS A 162 -3.56 8.46 -18.14
CA LYS A 162 -3.52 8.06 -19.55
C LYS A 162 -2.98 6.65 -19.68
N ASN A 163 -3.81 5.73 -20.17
CA ASN A 163 -3.45 4.33 -20.35
C ASN A 163 -3.93 3.77 -21.68
N PHE A 164 -3.35 2.64 -22.07
CA PHE A 164 -3.96 1.70 -22.99
C PHE A 164 -4.99 0.87 -22.21
N PRO A 165 -6.18 0.59 -22.78
CA PRO A 165 -7.14 -0.29 -22.12
C PRO A 165 -6.57 -1.70 -21.98
N LEU A 166 -7.17 -2.48 -21.08
CA LEU A 166 -6.96 -3.92 -21.02
C LEU A 166 -7.12 -4.55 -22.41
N GLY A 167 -6.29 -5.52 -22.75
CA GLY A 167 -6.36 -6.23 -24.03
C GLY A 167 -5.68 -5.50 -25.20
N ALA A 168 -5.16 -4.29 -24.99
CA ALA A 168 -4.48 -3.54 -26.03
C ALA A 168 -3.18 -4.26 -26.46
N GLY A 169 -3.08 -4.58 -27.75
CA GLY A 169 -1.94 -5.34 -28.29
C GLY A 169 -1.92 -6.83 -27.91
N GLY A 170 -3.02 -7.37 -27.37
CA GLY A 170 -3.19 -8.78 -27.03
C GLY A 170 -4.22 -8.97 -25.92
N ILE A 171 -5.13 -9.94 -26.06
CA ILE A 171 -6.31 -10.12 -25.17
C ILE A 171 -5.95 -10.32 -23.68
N MET A 172 -4.75 -10.84 -23.40
CA MET A 172 -4.24 -11.08 -22.05
C MET A 172 -3.38 -9.93 -21.50
N ASN A 173 -3.22 -8.84 -22.25
CA ASN A 173 -2.35 -7.75 -21.80
C ASN A 173 -3.05 -6.91 -20.72
N PRO A 174 -2.39 -6.67 -19.57
CA PRO A 174 -2.87 -5.73 -18.58
C PRO A 174 -2.91 -4.31 -19.17
N SER A 175 -3.69 -3.43 -18.56
CA SER A 175 -3.63 -2.00 -18.87
C SER A 175 -2.23 -1.46 -18.60
N ARG A 176 -1.76 -0.52 -19.43
CA ARG A 176 -0.43 0.08 -19.32
C ARG A 176 -0.48 1.58 -19.48
N ALA A 177 0.32 2.29 -18.71
CA ALA A 177 0.52 3.73 -18.85
C ALA A 177 0.92 4.09 -20.29
N ARG A 178 0.45 5.23 -20.80
CA ARG A 178 0.86 5.73 -22.12
C ARG A 178 1.10 7.23 -22.16
N GLY A 179 1.83 7.67 -23.19
CA GLY A 179 2.11 9.09 -23.40
C GLY A 179 2.86 9.71 -22.22
N GLN A 180 2.33 10.81 -21.67
CA GLN A 180 2.96 11.49 -20.53
C GLN A 180 2.93 10.66 -19.25
N SER A 181 1.90 9.84 -19.03
CA SER A 181 1.83 8.98 -17.84
C SER A 181 2.95 7.94 -17.84
N ALA A 182 3.27 7.35 -18.99
CA ALA A 182 4.41 6.42 -19.11
C ALA A 182 5.75 7.09 -18.82
N LYS A 183 5.98 8.30 -19.37
CA LYS A 183 7.23 9.06 -19.15
C LYS A 183 7.41 9.50 -17.69
N ARG A 184 6.31 9.87 -17.03
CA ARG A 184 6.31 10.24 -15.62
C ARG A 184 6.53 9.00 -14.73
N LEU A 185 5.92 7.87 -15.06
CA LEU A 185 6.19 6.60 -14.39
C LEU A 185 7.67 6.21 -14.51
N GLU A 186 8.24 6.26 -15.71
CA GLU A 186 9.67 6.00 -15.95
C GLU A 186 10.56 6.91 -15.10
N PHE A 187 10.20 8.19 -14.96
CA PHE A 187 10.93 9.12 -14.10
C PHE A 187 10.88 8.73 -12.62
N MET A 188 9.71 8.34 -12.09
CA MET A 188 9.57 7.88 -10.70
C MET A 188 10.33 6.58 -10.47
N ASN A 189 10.24 5.64 -11.41
CA ASN A 189 10.82 4.31 -11.26
C ASN A 189 12.34 4.27 -11.46
N LYS A 190 13.01 5.43 -11.51
CA LYS A 190 14.46 5.52 -11.32
C LYS A 190 14.89 5.20 -9.89
N LYS A 191 13.98 5.36 -8.92
CA LYS A 191 14.24 5.18 -7.47
C LYS A 191 13.18 4.37 -6.74
N LEU A 192 12.02 4.20 -7.37
CA LEU A 192 10.87 3.46 -6.89
C LEU A 192 10.56 2.31 -7.86
N ASN A 193 9.49 1.57 -7.58
CA ASN A 193 8.89 0.68 -8.56
C ASN A 193 7.36 0.69 -8.43
N ILE A 194 6.77 1.78 -8.91
CA ILE A 194 5.31 1.97 -9.02
C ILE A 194 4.80 1.15 -10.21
N ILE A 195 3.67 0.46 -10.01
CA ILE A 195 3.06 -0.41 -11.03
C ILE A 195 1.73 0.21 -11.47
N HIS A 196 1.43 0.15 -12.76
CA HIS A 196 0.12 0.56 -13.27
C HIS A 196 -0.92 -0.51 -12.92
N GLY A 197 -2.13 -0.15 -12.50
CA GLY A 197 -3.16 -1.13 -12.16
C GLY A 197 -3.53 -2.05 -13.33
N HIS A 198 -3.83 -3.33 -13.03
CA HIS A 198 -4.16 -4.35 -14.03
C HIS A 198 -5.29 -3.91 -14.97
N TRP A 199 -6.40 -3.47 -14.39
CA TRP A 199 -7.59 -3.01 -15.13
C TRP A 199 -7.47 -1.56 -15.64
N GLY A 200 -6.49 -0.83 -15.10
CA GLY A 200 -6.25 0.57 -15.36
C GLY A 200 -7.14 1.53 -14.57
N GLY A 201 -6.75 2.81 -14.59
CA GLY A 201 -7.43 3.87 -13.83
C GLY A 201 -6.89 4.08 -12.42
N TYR A 202 -5.93 3.27 -11.98
CA TYR A 202 -5.24 3.37 -10.69
C TYR A 202 -3.77 2.96 -10.81
N TRP A 203 -3.00 3.22 -9.76
CA TRP A 203 -1.59 2.87 -9.62
C TRP A 203 -1.41 2.10 -8.33
N HIS A 204 -0.55 1.08 -8.36
CA HIS A 204 0.02 0.50 -7.15
C HIS A 204 1.23 1.34 -6.77
N ILE A 205 1.06 2.23 -5.80
CA ILE A 205 2.10 3.18 -5.38
C ILE A 205 2.96 2.55 -4.28
N GLU A 206 2.32 1.78 -3.41
CA GLU A 206 2.94 0.92 -2.42
C GLU A 206 3.86 -0.13 -3.05
N THR A 207 4.93 -0.46 -2.33
CA THR A 207 5.85 -1.53 -2.68
C THR A 207 5.28 -2.85 -2.15
N HIS A 208 5.10 -3.82 -3.03
CA HIS A 208 4.48 -5.09 -2.68
C HIS A 208 5.44 -5.99 -1.87
N PRO A 209 4.93 -6.86 -0.98
CA PRO A 209 3.52 -7.21 -0.81
C PRO A 209 2.68 -6.14 -0.11
N GLU A 210 1.59 -5.71 -0.75
CA GLU A 210 0.59 -4.84 -0.11
C GLU A 210 -0.28 -5.70 0.81
N VAL A 211 -0.34 -5.41 2.11
CA VAL A 211 -1.22 -6.12 3.06
C VAL A 211 -2.53 -5.38 3.23
N PHE A 212 -3.58 -5.75 2.51
CA PHE A 212 -4.84 -5.02 2.60
C PHE A 212 -5.67 -5.39 3.84
N SER A 213 -5.54 -6.61 4.37
CA SER A 213 -6.16 -6.94 5.67
C SER A 213 -5.39 -7.96 6.50
N VAL A 214 -5.66 -7.92 7.81
CA VAL A 214 -5.31 -8.99 8.75
C VAL A 214 -6.57 -9.44 9.48
N ASP A 215 -6.91 -10.71 9.28
CA ASP A 215 -8.13 -11.32 9.74
C ASP A 215 -7.83 -12.21 10.92
N PHE A 216 -8.66 -12.20 11.96
CA PHE A 216 -8.48 -12.99 13.18
C PHE A 216 -9.66 -13.90 13.43
N ASN A 217 -9.38 -15.09 13.96
CA ASN A 217 -10.41 -15.96 14.52
C ASN A 217 -10.91 -15.40 15.87
N ASN A 218 -11.98 -16.00 16.41
CA ASN A 218 -12.71 -15.45 17.56
C ASN A 218 -11.85 -15.27 18.81
N ASP A 219 -10.96 -16.22 19.09
CA ASP A 219 -10.08 -16.22 20.27
C ASP A 219 -8.72 -15.53 20.02
N ARG A 220 -8.49 -15.06 18.79
CA ARG A 220 -7.26 -14.41 18.34
C ARG A 220 -6.02 -15.29 18.57
N THR A 221 -6.13 -16.55 18.20
CA THR A 221 -5.02 -17.52 18.13
C THR A 221 -4.57 -17.81 16.70
N ILE A 222 -5.40 -17.49 15.70
CA ILE A 222 -5.09 -17.60 14.28
C ILE A 222 -5.27 -16.23 13.63
N ALA A 223 -4.35 -15.87 12.73
CA ALA A 223 -4.50 -14.72 11.86
C ALA A 223 -4.24 -15.09 10.40
N LYS A 224 -5.02 -14.53 9.48
CA LYS A 224 -4.75 -14.56 8.04
C LYS A 224 -4.36 -13.17 7.56
N VAL A 225 -3.21 -13.07 6.93
CA VAL A 225 -2.76 -11.87 6.22
C VAL A 225 -3.20 -12.00 4.78
N ASN A 226 -4.08 -11.12 4.33
CA ASN A 226 -4.47 -11.05 2.93
C ASN A 226 -3.62 -9.98 2.25
N TYR A 227 -2.92 -10.37 1.18
CA TYR A 227 -1.94 -9.52 0.53
C TYR A 227 -2.04 -9.56 -0.99
N ARG A 228 -1.49 -8.54 -1.63
CA ARG A 228 -1.32 -8.44 -3.08
C ARG A 228 0.16 -8.41 -3.45
N LEU A 229 0.53 -9.14 -4.49
CA LEU A 229 1.82 -9.14 -5.16
C LEU A 229 1.64 -8.93 -6.66
N VAL A 230 1.98 -7.74 -7.16
CA VAL A 230 1.66 -7.30 -8.53
C VAL A 230 0.16 -7.48 -8.82
N TYR A 231 -0.21 -8.28 -9.82
CA TYR A 231 -1.59 -8.58 -10.19
C TYR A 231 -2.05 -9.92 -9.61
N GLN A 232 -1.40 -10.39 -8.55
CA GLN A 232 -1.77 -11.60 -7.84
C GLN A 232 -2.12 -11.23 -6.41
N GLY A 233 -2.99 -12.02 -5.79
CA GLY A 233 -3.18 -11.96 -4.35
C GLY A 233 -2.96 -13.30 -3.69
N GLY A 234 -2.76 -13.25 -2.40
CA GLY A 234 -2.43 -14.40 -1.60
C GLY A 234 -2.85 -14.24 -0.15
N GLU A 235 -2.66 -15.34 0.56
CA GLU A 235 -2.99 -15.48 1.96
C GLU A 235 -1.79 -16.04 2.71
N ALA A 236 -1.53 -15.51 3.90
CA ALA A 236 -0.53 -16.05 4.81
C ALA A 236 -1.13 -16.33 6.18
N THR A 237 -0.94 -17.54 6.68
CA THR A 237 -1.52 -18.01 7.94
C THR A 237 -0.50 -17.89 9.07
N TYR A 238 -0.91 -17.23 10.14
CA TYR A 238 -0.17 -17.07 11.39
C TYR A 238 -0.88 -17.79 12.54
N ILE A 239 -0.10 -18.41 13.43
CA ILE A 239 -0.60 -18.99 14.68
C ILE A 239 0.09 -18.31 15.85
N LYS A 240 -0.67 -18.00 16.90
CA LYS A 240 -0.16 -17.43 18.15
C LYS A 240 0.26 -18.53 19.11
N GLU A 241 1.56 -18.69 19.30
CA GLU A 241 2.15 -19.68 20.20
C GLU A 241 2.96 -18.94 21.28
N ASN A 242 2.69 -19.23 22.55
CA ASN A 242 3.37 -18.58 23.69
C ASN A 242 3.34 -17.04 23.63
N GLY A 243 2.24 -16.48 23.12
CA GLY A 243 2.04 -15.04 23.00
C GLY A 243 2.69 -14.38 21.78
N LYS A 244 3.37 -15.13 20.91
CA LYS A 244 4.03 -14.61 19.70
C LYS A 244 3.37 -15.14 18.43
N TRP A 245 3.29 -14.30 17.41
CA TRP A 245 2.78 -14.70 16.10
C TRP A 245 3.86 -15.34 15.25
N THR A 246 3.58 -16.55 14.73
CA THR A 246 4.51 -17.28 13.87
C THR A 246 3.84 -17.59 12.54
N LEU A 247 4.49 -17.20 11.44
CA LEU A 247 4.08 -17.56 10.09
C LEU A 247 4.17 -19.08 9.91
N LYS A 248 3.08 -19.70 9.46
CA LYS A 248 3.01 -21.15 9.21
C LYS A 248 2.97 -21.48 7.73
N ASP A 249 2.28 -20.68 6.94
CA ASP A 249 2.11 -20.90 5.50
C ASP A 249 1.84 -19.56 4.79
N ALA A 250 2.27 -19.45 3.53
CA ALA A 250 1.96 -18.31 2.67
C ALA A 250 1.96 -18.74 1.20
N HIS A 251 0.91 -18.40 0.47
CA HIS A 251 0.77 -18.76 -0.93
C HIS A 251 -0.15 -17.79 -1.68
N LEU A 252 0.04 -17.71 -3.00
CA LEU A 252 -0.83 -16.96 -3.91
C LEU A 252 -2.11 -17.75 -4.16
N THR A 253 -3.25 -17.07 -4.12
CA THR A 253 -4.59 -17.67 -4.21
C THR A 253 -5.38 -17.17 -5.43
N TRP A 254 -5.05 -16.00 -6.00
CA TRP A 254 -5.77 -15.45 -7.15
C TRP A 254 -4.89 -14.53 -8.02
N ILE A 255 -5.38 -14.23 -9.23
CA ILE A 255 -4.81 -13.30 -10.20
C ILE A 255 -5.93 -12.33 -10.61
N GLU A 256 -5.61 -11.04 -10.76
CA GLU A 256 -6.49 -10.04 -11.38
C GLU A 256 -6.73 -10.40 -12.85
#